data_AF-A0A1X7SPY9-F1
#
_entry.id   AF-A0A1X7SPY9-F1
#
_cell.length_a   1.000
_cell.length_b   1.000
_cell.length_c   1.000
_cell.angle_alpha   90.00
_cell.angle_beta   90.00
_cell.angle_gamma   90.00
#
_symmetry.space_group_name_H-M   'P 1'
#
loop_
_entity.id
_entity.type
_entity.pdbx_description
1 polymer ?
#
loop_
_entity_poly.entity_id
_entity_poly.type
_entity_poly.pdbx_seq_one_letter_code
_entity_poly.pdbx_strand_id
1 'polypeptide(L)'
;MNNDRIQVLNPDLTFSHLFGSKGSANGHFEYLRDIAIDIGKFAGQFGTKGSGPGQLNKPVGITIDTAATGLVYVSEWINHRISVFTSDGVFVRKFGIYGSNIGQFKNPYRSNFDKNGLFYVCDWSNNRLVVY
;
A
#
# COMPACT_ATOMS: atom_id res chain seq x y z
N MET A 1 -14.16 16.71 -39.09
CA MET A 1 -13.08 15.92 -38.45
C MET A 1 -13.46 15.82 -36.99
N ASN A 2 -13.73 14.62 -36.50
CA ASN A 2 -14.54 14.43 -35.29
C ASN A 2 -13.64 14.45 -34.05
N ASN A 3 -14.07 15.19 -33.02
CA ASN A 3 -13.47 15.09 -31.69
C ASN A 3 -14.18 13.96 -30.94
N ASP A 4 -13.55 12.80 -30.90
CA ASP A 4 -14.06 11.67 -30.13
C ASP A 4 -13.90 11.97 -28.62
N ARG A 5 -14.99 11.80 -27.85
CA ARG A 5 -15.00 11.98 -26.39
C ARG A 5 -14.98 10.63 -25.70
N ILE A 6 -14.12 10.50 -24.69
CA ILE A 6 -13.91 9.27 -23.93
C ILE A 6 -14.61 9.40 -22.57
N GLN A 7 -15.44 8.40 -22.23
CA GLN A 7 -16.00 8.25 -20.89
C GLN A 7 -15.11 7.39 -20.02
N VAL A 8 -14.72 7.91 -18.85
CA VAL A 8 -13.95 7.17 -17.85
C VAL A 8 -14.91 6.60 -16.80
N LEU A 9 -14.89 5.28 -16.64
CA LEU A 9 -15.61 4.55 -15.59
C LEU A 9 -14.64 4.05 -14.52
N ASN A 10 -15.14 3.92 -13.29
CA ASN A 10 -14.48 3.19 -12.22
C ASN A 10 -14.58 1.65 -12.47
N PRO A 11 -13.81 0.80 -11.75
CA PRO A 11 -13.88 -0.66 -11.90
C PRO A 11 -15.24 -1.29 -11.59
N ASP A 12 -16.10 -0.61 -10.82
CA ASP A 12 -17.49 -1.01 -10.53
C ASP A 12 -18.50 -0.52 -11.59
N LEU A 13 -18.01 0.00 -12.72
CA LEU A 13 -18.76 0.61 -13.81
C LEU A 13 -19.49 1.92 -13.46
N THR A 14 -19.24 2.50 -12.27
CA THR A 14 -19.75 3.85 -11.96
C THR A 14 -18.96 4.93 -12.70
N PHE A 15 -19.59 6.10 -12.92
CA PHE A 15 -18.96 7.20 -13.67
C PHE A 15 -17.83 7.85 -12.87
N SER A 16 -16.69 8.09 -13.54
CA SER A 16 -15.55 8.83 -12.99
C SER A 16 -15.49 10.27 -13.55
N HIS A 17 -15.15 10.43 -14.83
CA HIS A 17 -15.04 11.74 -15.49
C HIS A 17 -15.01 11.64 -17.03
N LEU A 18 -14.92 12.79 -17.72
CA LEU A 18 -14.84 12.93 -19.19
C LEU A 18 -13.62 13.78 -19.56
N PHE A 19 -13.04 13.57 -20.75
CA PHE A 19 -12.09 14.51 -21.36
C PHE A 19 -12.32 14.70 -22.89
N GLY A 20 -11.95 15.89 -23.38
CA GLY A 20 -12.27 16.39 -24.74
C GLY A 20 -13.23 17.59 -24.73
N SER A 21 -13.24 18.43 -25.80
CA SER A 21 -14.11 19.63 -25.90
C SER A 21 -14.47 19.98 -27.36
N LYS A 22 -15.57 20.69 -27.70
CA LYS A 22 -16.64 21.28 -26.86
C LYS A 22 -18.00 21.29 -27.61
N GLY A 23 -19.09 20.93 -26.90
CA GLY A 23 -20.49 21.17 -27.31
C GLY A 23 -21.52 20.14 -26.76
N SER A 24 -22.81 20.47 -26.62
CA SER A 24 -23.47 21.80 -26.54
C SER A 24 -24.96 21.63 -26.19
N ALA A 25 -25.53 22.54 -25.38
CA ALA A 25 -26.91 22.54 -24.83
C ALA A 25 -27.29 21.33 -23.95
N ASN A 26 -27.92 21.62 -22.80
CA ASN A 26 -28.75 20.75 -21.95
C ASN A 26 -28.26 19.35 -21.56
N GLY A 27 -26.95 19.05 -21.65
CA GLY A 27 -26.34 17.87 -21.02
C GLY A 27 -26.66 16.51 -21.65
N HIS A 28 -27.41 16.47 -22.76
CA HIS A 28 -27.62 15.25 -23.52
C HIS A 28 -26.57 15.12 -24.63
N PHE A 29 -26.00 13.92 -24.77
CA PHE A 29 -24.96 13.60 -25.74
C PHE A 29 -25.51 12.61 -26.78
N GLU A 30 -25.31 12.89 -28.06
CA GLU A 30 -25.93 12.09 -29.14
C GLU A 30 -25.21 10.76 -29.41
N TYR A 31 -23.87 10.71 -29.31
CA TYR A 31 -23.09 9.51 -29.63
C TYR A 31 -21.86 9.36 -28.72
N LEU A 32 -21.86 8.32 -27.87
CA LEU A 32 -20.66 7.78 -27.21
C LEU A 32 -19.86 6.96 -28.23
N ARG A 33 -18.54 7.14 -28.26
CA ARG A 33 -17.66 6.48 -29.24
C ARG A 33 -16.57 5.59 -28.62
N ASP A 34 -16.21 5.82 -27.36
CA ASP A 34 -15.23 4.99 -26.66
C ASP A 34 -15.42 5.06 -25.13
N ILE A 35 -14.98 4.00 -24.44
CA ILE A 35 -15.05 3.83 -22.98
C ILE A 35 -13.65 3.48 -22.47
N ALA A 36 -13.12 4.31 -21.59
CA ALA A 36 -11.95 3.99 -20.78
C ALA A 36 -12.41 3.51 -19.39
N ILE A 37 -11.74 2.49 -18.86
CA ILE A 37 -11.91 2.06 -17.47
C ILE A 37 -10.66 2.53 -16.69
N ASP A 38 -10.85 3.23 -15.59
CA ASP A 38 -9.78 3.59 -14.65
C ASP A 38 -9.32 2.31 -13.93
N ILE A 39 -8.25 1.71 -14.45
CA ILE A 39 -7.65 0.45 -13.96
C ILE A 39 -6.84 0.61 -12.67
N GLY A 40 -7.01 1.72 -11.94
CA GLY A 40 -6.43 1.94 -10.62
C GLY A 40 -5.49 3.13 -10.58
N LYS A 41 -6.06 4.32 -10.33
CA LYS A 41 -5.32 5.53 -10.04
C LYS A 41 -4.25 5.32 -8.94
N PHE A 42 -3.00 5.65 -9.26
CA PHE A 42 -1.90 5.70 -8.29
C PHE A 42 -2.25 6.66 -7.14
N ALA A 43 -2.39 6.13 -5.93
CA ALA A 43 -2.77 6.90 -4.75
C ALA A 43 -1.58 7.62 -4.10
N GLY A 44 -0.38 7.03 -4.13
CA GLY A 44 0.82 7.59 -3.53
C GLY A 44 1.92 6.55 -3.30
N GLN A 45 3.07 7.03 -2.83
CA GLN A 45 4.20 6.21 -2.37
C GLN A 45 4.88 6.89 -1.18
N PHE A 46 5.47 6.12 -0.29
CA PHE A 46 6.23 6.66 0.86
C PHE A 46 7.48 5.83 1.15
N GLY A 47 8.39 6.43 1.90
CA GLY A 47 9.69 5.87 2.24
C GLY A 47 10.77 6.11 1.18
N THR A 48 12.03 6.09 1.62
CA THR A 48 13.23 6.23 0.77
C THR A 48 14.29 5.22 1.21
N LYS A 49 15.26 4.90 0.35
CA LYS A 49 16.29 3.90 0.68
C LYS A 49 17.16 4.36 1.86
N GLY A 50 17.23 3.57 2.94
CA GLY A 50 18.14 3.81 4.06
C GLY A 50 17.73 3.14 5.36
N SER A 51 18.30 3.58 6.49
CA SER A 51 18.09 3.00 7.82
C SER A 51 17.56 3.99 8.87
N GLY A 52 17.38 5.27 8.51
CA GLY A 52 16.75 6.29 9.35
C GLY A 52 15.26 6.03 9.64
N PRO A 53 14.61 6.91 10.43
CA PRO A 53 13.16 6.99 10.52
C PRO A 53 12.54 7.24 9.13
N GLY A 54 11.43 6.58 8.82
CA GLY A 54 10.75 6.66 7.51
C GLY A 54 11.52 6.08 6.32
N GLN A 55 12.80 5.77 6.46
CA GLN A 55 13.59 5.09 5.43
C GLN A 55 13.38 3.57 5.49
N LEU A 56 13.41 2.92 4.33
CA LEU A 56 13.23 1.48 4.16
C LEU A 56 14.47 0.86 3.49
N ASN A 57 14.81 -0.38 3.87
CA ASN A 57 15.88 -1.13 3.20
C ASN A 57 15.47 -2.57 2.89
N LYS A 58 15.22 -2.83 1.60
CA LYS A 58 14.65 -4.08 1.07
C LYS A 58 13.37 -4.47 1.84
N PRO A 59 12.28 -3.68 1.73
CA PRO A 59 10.98 -4.08 2.24
C PRO A 59 10.50 -5.33 1.48
N VAL A 60 10.06 -6.36 2.21
CA VAL A 60 9.73 -7.69 1.66
C VAL A 60 8.36 -8.22 2.08
N GLY A 61 7.73 -7.59 3.08
CA GLY A 61 6.41 -7.92 3.56
C GLY A 61 5.69 -6.68 4.05
N ILE A 62 4.36 -6.69 3.91
CA ILE A 62 3.47 -5.63 4.37
C ILE A 62 2.25 -6.28 5.04
N THR A 63 1.75 -5.65 6.09
CA THR A 63 0.52 -6.03 6.79
C THR A 63 -0.16 -4.74 7.25
N ILE A 64 -1.49 -4.68 7.15
CA ILE A 64 -2.26 -3.56 7.70
C ILE A 64 -3.07 -4.11 8.86
N ASP A 65 -3.02 -3.45 10.02
CA ASP A 65 -3.94 -3.71 11.12
C ASP A 65 -5.30 -3.09 10.79
N THR A 66 -6.07 -3.74 9.93
CA THR A 66 -7.40 -3.26 9.51
C THR A 66 -8.47 -3.40 10.59
N ALA A 67 -8.19 -4.15 11.67
CA ALA A 67 -9.15 -4.46 12.72
C ALA A 67 -9.14 -3.43 13.86
N ALA A 68 -7.99 -2.81 14.18
CA ALA A 68 -7.89 -1.86 15.28
C ALA A 68 -7.35 -0.47 14.89
N THR A 69 -6.17 -0.37 14.26
CA THR A 69 -5.45 0.93 14.15
C THR A 69 -5.33 1.51 12.74
N GLY A 70 -5.53 0.72 11.69
CA GLY A 70 -5.24 1.11 10.30
C GLY A 70 -3.75 1.28 9.98
N LEU A 71 -2.85 0.96 10.93
CA LEU A 71 -1.41 1.12 10.75
C LEU A 71 -0.81 0.07 9.80
N VAL A 72 0.18 0.50 9.04
CA VAL A 72 0.90 -0.29 8.04
C VAL A 72 2.23 -0.76 8.61
N TYR A 73 2.39 -2.07 8.76
CA TYR A 73 3.59 -2.74 9.26
C TYR A 73 4.38 -3.29 8.06
N VAL A 74 5.66 -2.90 7.95
CA VAL A 74 6.55 -3.25 6.84
C VAL A 74 7.75 -4.03 7.36
N SER A 75 7.93 -5.25 6.88
CA SER A 75 9.09 -6.10 7.17
C SER A 75 10.28 -5.72 6.30
N GLU A 76 11.41 -5.37 6.93
CA GLU A 76 12.62 -4.92 6.24
C GLU A 76 13.75 -5.94 6.33
N TRP A 77 14.05 -6.58 5.20
CA TRP A 77 15.00 -7.68 5.14
C TRP A 77 16.43 -7.28 5.53
N ILE A 78 16.89 -6.09 5.10
CA ILE A 78 18.27 -5.62 5.32
C ILE A 78 18.40 -4.78 6.59
N ASN A 79 17.33 -4.09 7.02
CA ASN A 79 17.35 -3.35 8.29
C ASN A 79 17.00 -4.23 9.51
N HIS A 80 16.68 -5.51 9.31
CA HIS A 80 16.44 -6.49 10.39
C HIS A 80 15.37 -6.06 11.39
N ARG A 81 14.28 -5.48 10.88
CA ARG A 81 13.26 -4.81 11.70
C ARG A 81 11.89 -4.80 11.03
N ILE A 82 10.89 -4.42 11.81
CA ILE A 82 9.58 -3.98 11.33
C ILE A 82 9.52 -2.45 11.48
N SER A 83 9.13 -1.74 10.42
CA SER A 83 8.76 -0.32 10.48
C SER A 83 7.25 -0.18 10.40
N VAL A 84 6.70 0.78 11.15
CA VAL A 84 5.27 1.03 11.27
C VAL A 84 4.97 2.44 10.78
N PHE A 85 3.97 2.56 9.91
CA PHE A 85 3.52 3.79 9.29
C PHE A 85 2.00 3.94 9.47
N THR A 86 1.51 5.16 9.31
CA THR A 86 0.08 5.42 9.05
C THR A 86 -0.28 5.01 7.61
N SER A 87 -1.57 4.95 7.28
CA SER A 87 -2.06 4.63 5.93
C SER A 87 -1.71 5.68 4.88
N ASP A 88 -1.48 6.93 5.29
CA ASP A 88 -0.96 8.04 4.45
C ASP A 88 0.58 8.11 4.42
N GLY A 89 1.28 7.16 5.04
CA GLY A 89 2.73 6.98 4.89
C GLY A 89 3.61 7.75 5.89
N VAL A 90 3.04 8.34 6.94
CA VAL A 90 3.80 8.97 8.02
C VAL A 90 4.45 7.88 8.88
N PHE A 91 5.75 8.00 9.14
CA PHE A 91 6.47 7.06 9.99
C PHE A 91 6.05 7.21 11.46
N VAL A 92 5.60 6.12 12.07
CA VAL A 92 5.17 6.07 13.47
C VAL A 92 6.30 5.57 14.37
N ARG A 93 6.84 4.38 14.08
CA ARG A 93 7.89 3.73 14.88
C ARG A 93 8.58 2.60 14.12
N LYS A 94 9.65 2.05 14.70
CA LYS A 94 10.29 0.81 14.25
C LYS A 94 10.71 -0.04 15.44
N PHE A 95 10.73 -1.35 15.28
CA PHE A 95 11.20 -2.29 16.30
C PHE A 95 11.92 -3.48 15.66
N GLY A 96 12.88 -4.05 16.39
CA GLY A 96 13.80 -5.05 15.85
C GLY A 96 15.18 -4.48 15.50
N ILE A 97 16.19 -5.31 15.71
CA ILE A 97 17.59 -5.12 15.28
C ILE A 97 18.15 -6.48 14.84
N TYR A 98 19.29 -6.49 14.15
CA TYR A 98 19.99 -7.73 13.79
C TYR A 98 20.28 -8.62 15.02
N GLY A 99 19.87 -9.89 14.96
CA GLY A 99 20.26 -10.92 15.91
C GLY A 99 19.21 -12.01 16.10
N SER A 100 19.38 -12.81 17.14
CA SER A 100 18.55 -13.99 17.45
C SER A 100 17.94 -13.99 18.86
N ASN A 101 18.21 -12.97 19.67
CA ASN A 101 17.62 -12.85 21.00
C ASN A 101 16.15 -12.36 20.94
N ILE A 102 15.53 -12.19 22.11
CA ILE A 102 14.20 -11.58 22.25
C ILE A 102 14.25 -10.14 21.68
N GLY A 103 13.24 -9.78 20.88
CA GLY A 103 13.16 -8.45 20.24
C GLY A 103 14.16 -8.22 19.09
N GLN A 104 14.92 -9.25 18.67
CA GLN A 104 15.83 -9.19 17.52
C GLN A 104 15.27 -10.01 16.34
N PHE A 105 15.67 -9.66 15.12
CA PHE A 105 15.35 -10.41 13.91
C PHE A 105 16.58 -10.67 13.04
N LYS A 106 16.51 -11.73 12.25
CA LYS A 106 17.44 -12.06 11.18
C LYS A 106 16.64 -12.26 9.89
N ASN A 107 16.55 -11.18 9.11
CA ASN A 107 15.83 -11.11 7.84
C ASN A 107 14.33 -11.42 7.98
N PRO A 108 13.55 -10.58 8.70
CA PRO A 108 12.11 -10.77 8.81
C PRO A 108 11.47 -10.67 7.42
N TYR A 109 10.52 -11.57 7.13
CA TYR A 109 9.96 -11.72 5.78
C TYR A 109 8.50 -11.29 5.67
N ARG A 110 7.54 -12.21 5.89
CA ARG A 110 6.11 -11.89 5.97
C ARG A 110 5.68 -11.78 7.43
N SER A 111 4.63 -11.01 7.63
CA SER A 111 3.91 -10.87 8.89
C SER A 111 2.40 -10.98 8.65
N ASN A 112 1.61 -11.13 9.71
CA ASN A 112 0.14 -11.02 9.69
C ASN A 112 -0.40 -10.78 11.11
N PHE A 113 -1.64 -10.29 11.20
CA PHE A 113 -2.41 -10.28 12.45
C PHE A 113 -3.35 -11.48 12.50
N ASP A 114 -3.62 -12.03 13.69
CA ASP A 114 -4.78 -12.89 13.90
C ASP A 114 -6.04 -12.10 14.25
N LYS A 115 -7.18 -12.79 14.38
CA LYS A 115 -8.48 -12.20 14.76
C LYS A 115 -8.53 -11.58 16.16
N ASN A 116 -7.52 -11.84 17.01
CA ASN A 116 -7.41 -11.31 18.36
C ASN A 116 -6.45 -10.11 18.43
N GLY A 117 -5.81 -9.75 17.31
CA GLY A 117 -4.84 -8.67 17.22
C GLY A 117 -3.38 -9.06 17.52
N LEU A 118 -3.07 -10.35 17.68
CA LEU A 118 -1.68 -10.81 17.84
C LEU A 118 -0.93 -10.69 16.52
N PHE A 119 0.28 -10.15 16.55
CA PHE A 119 1.09 -9.88 15.37
C PHE A 119 2.21 -10.91 15.20
N TYR A 120 2.11 -11.72 14.16
CA TYR A 120 3.05 -12.79 13.85
C TYR A 120 4.06 -12.33 12.80
N VAL A 121 5.35 -12.62 13.00
CA VAL A 121 6.44 -12.31 12.07
C VAL A 121 7.26 -13.57 11.77
N CYS A 122 7.44 -13.88 10.49
CA CYS A 122 8.38 -14.91 10.03
C CYS A 122 9.81 -14.38 10.11
N ASP A 123 10.55 -14.78 11.13
CA ASP A 123 11.95 -14.40 11.38
C ASP A 123 12.88 -15.40 10.65
N TRP A 124 12.97 -15.22 9.33
CA TRP A 124 13.34 -16.27 8.37
C TRP A 124 14.72 -16.90 8.64
N SER A 125 15.79 -16.10 8.77
CA SER A 125 17.15 -16.65 9.00
C SER A 125 17.38 -17.16 10.44
N ASN A 126 16.40 -16.99 11.34
CA ASN A 126 16.41 -17.57 12.69
C ASN A 126 15.51 -18.81 12.81
N ASN A 127 14.84 -19.24 11.72
CA ASN A 127 13.95 -20.39 11.67
C ASN A 127 12.83 -20.38 12.73
N ARG A 128 12.27 -19.20 13.04
CA ARG A 128 11.22 -19.03 14.06
C ARG A 128 10.10 -18.10 13.64
N LEU A 129 8.96 -18.23 14.33
CA LEU A 129 7.93 -17.19 14.41
C LEU A 129 8.18 -16.34 15.66
N VAL A 130 8.03 -15.03 15.53
CA VAL A 130 7.96 -14.09 16.66
C VAL A 130 6.53 -13.57 16.73
N VAL A 131 5.98 -13.48 17.95
CA VAL A 131 4.61 -13.00 18.19
C VAL A 131 4.68 -11.78 19.12
N TYR A 132 3.87 -10.76 18.84
CA TYR A 132 3.68 -9.54 19.63
C TYR A 132 2.19 -9.35 19.96
#